data_AF-A0A502CZQ9-F1
#
_entry.id   AF-A0A502CZQ9-F1
#
_cell.length_a   1.000
_cell.length_b   1.000
_cell.length_c   1.000
_cell.angle_alpha   90.00
_cell.angle_beta   90.00
_cell.angle_gamma   90.00
#
_symmetry.space_group_name_H-M   'P 1'
#
loop_
_entity.id
_entity.type
_entity.pdbx_description
1 polymer ?
#
loop_
_entity_poly.entity_id
_entity_poly.type
_entity_poly.pdbx_seq_one_letter_code
_entity_poly.pdbx_strand_id
1 'polypeptide(L)' 'MVPAARHAAIPGPFPGPRDALDSGSVSELVEDGRGVQLTVARARPWPVQHHDIVVPTGAPSLLDGLGSYGS' A
#
# COMPACT_ATOMS: atom_id res chain seq x y z
N MET A 1 -11.47 42.90 -21.64
CA MET A 1 -12.34 42.60 -20.48
C MET A 1 -12.84 41.17 -20.65
N VAL A 2 -12.15 40.20 -20.04
CA VAL A 2 -12.46 38.77 -20.17
C VAL A 2 -13.51 38.42 -19.12
N PRO A 3 -14.62 37.74 -19.46
CA PRO A 3 -15.60 37.34 -18.47
C PRO A 3 -14.99 36.25 -17.57
N ALA A 4 -15.14 36.43 -16.26
CA ALA A 4 -14.70 35.46 -15.26
C ALA A 4 -15.42 34.12 -15.50
N ALA A 5 -14.62 33.05 -15.58
CA ALA A 5 -15.14 31.70 -15.65
C ALA A 5 -16.03 31.44 -14.44
N ARG A 6 -17.23 30.94 -14.73
CA ARG A 6 -18.22 30.52 -13.75
C ARG A 6 -17.60 29.37 -12.99
N HIS A 7 -17.37 29.53 -11.69
CA HIS A 7 -17.05 28.43 -10.80
C HIS A 7 -18.21 27.44 -10.88
N ALA A 8 -18.04 26.38 -11.67
CA ALA A 8 -18.91 25.23 -11.64
C ALA A 8 -18.88 24.67 -10.22
N ALA A 9 -20.06 24.27 -9.74
CA ALA A 9 -20.30 23.79 -8.38
C ALA A 9 -19.18 22.86 -7.90
N ILE A 10 -18.66 23.15 -6.70
CA ILE A 10 -17.78 22.24 -5.97
C ILE A 10 -18.56 20.91 -5.87
N PRO A 11 -18.03 19.79 -6.40
CA PRO A 11 -18.66 18.49 -6.19
C PRO A 11 -18.74 18.29 -4.68
N GLY A 12 -19.90 17.87 -4.17
CA GLY A 12 -20.06 17.56 -2.75
C GLY A 12 -18.92 16.67 -2.24
N PRO A 13 -18.67 16.66 -0.92
CA PRO A 13 -17.57 15.89 -0.34
C PRO A 13 -17.60 14.47 -0.89
N PHE A 14 -16.56 14.09 -1.63
CA PHE A 14 -16.39 12.71 -2.09
C PHE A 14 -16.42 11.83 -0.82
N PRO A 15 -17.26 10.78 -0.77
CA PRO A 15 -17.27 9.90 0.39
C PRO A 15 -15.85 9.39 0.59
N GLY A 16 -15.35 9.54 1.82
CA GLY A 16 -14.11 8.93 2.22
C GLY A 16 -14.20 7.41 2.03
N PRO A 17 -13.07 6.68 1.95
CA PRO A 17 -13.06 5.24 1.67
C PRO A 17 -13.89 4.39 2.66
N ARG A 18 -14.26 4.97 3.80
CA ARG A 18 -15.03 4.34 4.88
C ARG A 18 -16.46 4.86 5.00
N ASP A 19 -16.82 5.92 4.29
CA ASP A 19 -18.14 6.56 4.39
C ASP A 19 -19.22 5.78 3.62
N ALA A 20 -18.81 4.79 2.82
CA ALA A 20 -19.69 3.83 2.15
C ALA A 20 -19.80 2.48 2.89
N LEU A 21 -19.08 2.28 4.00
CA LEU A 21 -19.24 1.09 4.83
C LEU A 21 -20.40 1.30 5.81
N ASP A 22 -21.60 0.90 5.39
CA ASP A 22 -22.70 0.71 6.34
C ASP A 22 -22.33 -0.44 7.31
N SER A 23 -22.53 -0.21 8.61
CA SER A 23 -22.33 -1.18 9.67
C SER A 23 -23.08 -2.51 9.46
N GLY A 24 -24.16 -2.49 8.69
CA GLY A 24 -24.85 -3.70 8.22
C GLY A 24 -23.97 -4.59 7.33
N SER A 25 -23.21 -3.99 6.41
CA SER A 25 -22.34 -4.72 5.46
C SER A 25 -21.19 -5.45 6.15
N VAL A 26 -20.63 -4.87 7.21
CA VAL A 26 -19.57 -5.52 8.00
C VAL A 26 -20.11 -6.71 8.79
N SER A 27 -21.33 -6.58 9.34
CA SER A 27 -21.94 -7.64 10.13
C SER A 27 -22.29 -8.86 9.27
N GLU A 28 -22.79 -8.64 8.05
CA GLU A 28 -23.04 -9.68 7.06
C GLU A 28 -21.73 -10.40 6.65
N LEU A 29 -20.66 -9.65 6.37
CA LEU A 29 -19.34 -10.22 6.06
C LEU A 29 -18.75 -11.04 7.22
N VAL A 30 -19.01 -10.63 8.47
CA VAL A 30 -18.58 -11.39 9.65
C VAL A 30 -19.34 -12.71 9.77
N GLU A 31 -20.65 -12.73 9.53
CA GLU A 31 -21.43 -13.97 9.55
C GLU A 31 -21.03 -14.90 8.39
N ASP A 32 -20.87 -14.38 7.17
CA ASP A 32 -20.40 -15.15 6.01
C ASP A 32 -19.01 -15.74 6.25
N GLY A 33 -18.12 -14.98 6.90
CA GLY A 33 -16.76 -15.39 7.22
C GLY A 33 -16.68 -16.55 8.22
N ARG A 34 -17.68 -16.75 9.08
CA ARG A 34 -17.67 -17.83 10.10
C ARG A 34 -17.77 -19.24 9.49
N GLY A 35 -18.36 -19.36 8.30
CA GLY A 35 -18.44 -20.63 7.58
C GLY A 35 -17.14 -21.05 6.89
N VAL A 36 -16.16 -20.14 6.77
CA VAL A 36 -14.93 -20.38 6.03
C VAL A 36 -13.88 -21.02 6.93
N GLN A 37 -13.62 -22.31 6.70
CA GLN A 37 -12.52 -23.00 7.39
C GLN A 37 -11.17 -22.50 6.85
N LEU A 38 -10.49 -21.67 7.63
CA LEU A 38 -9.13 -21.23 7.32
C LEU A 38 -8.11 -22.22 7.89
N THR A 39 -7.35 -22.85 7.00
CA THR A 39 -6.17 -23.62 7.41
C THR A 39 -5.04 -22.65 7.71
N VAL A 40 -4.92 -22.24 8.97
CA VAL A 40 -3.84 -21.35 9.41
C VAL A 40 -2.56 -22.17 9.59
N ALA A 41 -1.65 -22.06 8.63
CA ALA A 41 -0.31 -22.61 8.78
C ALA A 41 0.50 -21.73 9.75
N ARG A 42 1.33 -22.37 10.58
CA ARG A 42 2.33 -21.63 11.38
C ARG A 42 3.24 -20.87 10.41
N ALA A 43 3.46 -19.58 10.66
CA ALA A 43 4.45 -18.80 9.94
C ALA A 43 5.78 -19.56 9.96
N ARG A 44 6.32 -19.90 8.78
CA ARG A 44 7.69 -20.42 8.71
C ARG A 44 8.61 -19.27 9.12
N PRO A 45 9.52 -19.48 10.06
CA PRO A 45 10.58 -18.51 10.27
C PRO A 45 11.30 -18.33 8.94
N TRP A 46 11.51 -17.08 8.55
CA TRP A 46 12.41 -16.78 7.45
C TRP A 46 13.74 -17.47 7.76
N PRO A 47 14.36 -18.19 6.80
CA PRO A 47 15.69 -18.68 7.02
C PRO A 47 16.56 -17.47 7.40
N VAL A 48 17.24 -17.57 8.54
CA VAL A 48 18.14 -16.52 9.02
C VAL A 48 19.39 -16.56 8.13
N GLN A 49 19.24 -16.12 6.89
CA GLN A 49 20.35 -15.78 6.02
C GLN A 49 20.69 -14.35 6.35
N HIS A 50 21.49 -14.19 7.41
CA HIS A 50 22.11 -12.91 7.68
C HIS A 50 23.29 -12.76 6.72
N HIS A 51 23.23 -11.73 5.89
CA HIS A 51 24.35 -11.30 5.08
C HIS A 51 24.77 -9.92 5.59
N ASP A 52 26.01 -9.83 6.06
CA ASP A 52 26.63 -8.53 6.31
C ASP A 52 26.70 -7.79 4.98
N ILE A 53 26.02 -6.64 4.92
CA ILE A 53 26.18 -5.71 3.82
C ILE A 53 27.23 -4.68 4.22
N VAL A 54 28.20 -4.46 3.34
CA VAL A 54 29.11 -3.34 3.48
C VAL A 54 28.31 -2.09 3.13
N VAL A 55 27.91 -1.33 4.15
CA VAL A 55 27.24 -0.04 3.94
C VAL A 55 28.30 0.95 3.46
N PRO A 56 28.14 1.53 2.26
CA PRO A 56 29.11 2.47 1.75
C PRO A 56 29.20 3.69 2.65
N THR A 57 30.42 4.08 3.04
CA THR A 57 30.66 5.19 3.97
C THR A 57 30.53 6.57 3.31
N GLY A 58 30.34 6.63 1.98
CA GLY A 58 30.19 7.87 1.23
C GLY A 58 29.17 7.77 0.09
N ALA A 59 28.61 8.93 -0.28
CA ALA A 59 27.71 9.04 -1.42
C ALA A 59 28.33 8.57 -2.77
N PRO A 60 29.64 8.78 -3.06
CA PRO A 60 30.24 8.32 -4.31
C PRO A 60 30.26 6.78 -4.47
N SER A 61 30.46 6.05 -3.38
CA SER A 61 30.49 4.58 -3.37
C SER A 61 29.12 3.91 -3.60
N LEU A 62 28.03 4.69 -3.67
CA LEU A 62 26.72 4.19 -4.11
C LEU A 62 26.62 4.04 -5.64
N LEU A 63 27.56 4.64 -6.38
CA LEU A 63 27.57 4.61 -7.84
C LEU A 63 28.44 3.47 -8.38
N ASP A 64 29.19 2.78 -7.52
CA ASP A 64 30.00 1.63 -7.90
C ASP A 64 29.10 0.49 -8.42
N GLY A 65 29.38 0.02 -9.63
CA GLY A 65 28.58 -1.02 -10.30
C GLY A 65 27.34 -0.53 -11.06
N LEU A 66 27.02 0.76 -11.02
CA LEU A 66 25.91 1.34 -11.79
C LEU A 66 26.11 1.17 -13.31
N GLY A 67 27.35 1.26 -13.80
CA GLY A 67 27.67 1.06 -15.22
C GLY A 67 27.39 -0.36 -15.73
N SER A 68 27.34 -1.35 -14.83
CA SER A 68 27.01 -2.75 -15.13
C SER A 68 25.51 -3.05 -14.99
N TYR A 69 24.73 -2.08 -14.49
CA TYR A 69 23.30 -2.25 -14.28
C TYR A 69 22.55 -1.99 -15.59
N GLY A 70 22.17 -3.07 -16.28
CA GLY A 70 21.41 -3.01 -17.53
C GLY A 70 22.20 -3.28 -18.82
N SER A 71 23.44 -3.78 -18.70
CA SER A 71 24.18 -4.39 -19.82
C SER A 71 23.88 -5.88 -19.97
#